data_AF-D5U0Y4-F1
#
_entry.id   AF-D5U0Y4-F1
#
_cell.length_a   1.000
_cell.length_b   1.000
_cell.length_c   1.000
_cell.angle_alpha   90.00
_cell.angle_beta   90.00
_cell.angle_gamma   90.00
#
_symmetry.space_group_name_H-M   'P 1'
#
loop_
_entity.id
_entity.type
_entity.pdbx_description
1 polymer ?
#
loop_
_entity_poly.entity_id
_entity_poly.type
_entity_poly.pdbx_seq_one_letter_code
_entity_poly.pdbx_strand_id
1 'polypeptide(L)'
;MLRRLILDVLFPVRGESIVELSMHLSRVEGVEAVNITVKEVDVDTQNILVVVEGENISFEELKEVLEKHGGVIHSVDQVSAGSRVIEPPHYLIE
;
A
#
# COMPACT_ATOMS: atom_id res chain seq x y z
N MET A 1 -3.89 11.58 -12.68
CA MET A 1 -4.59 10.32 -12.36
C MET A 1 -3.58 9.31 -11.89
N LEU A 2 -3.61 8.97 -10.60
CA LEU A 2 -2.84 7.86 -10.04
C LEU A 2 -3.52 6.53 -10.38
N ARG A 3 -2.72 5.51 -10.68
CA ARG A 3 -3.17 4.17 -11.10
C ARG A 3 -2.65 3.05 -10.20
N ARG A 4 -1.39 3.14 -9.76
CA ARG A 4 -0.78 2.18 -8.83
C ARG A 4 0.15 2.89 -7.85
N LEU A 5 0.12 2.41 -6.61
CA LEU A 5 1.09 2.74 -5.57
C LEU A 5 1.64 1.44 -4.97
N ILE A 6 2.94 1.38 -4.75
CA ILE A 6 3.60 0.35 -3.94
C ILE A 6 4.28 1.06 -2.79
N LEU A 7 3.89 0.71 -1.57
CA LEU A 7 4.28 1.39 -0.35
C LEU A 7 4.99 0.40 0.58
N ASP A 8 6.14 0.83 1.11
CA ASP A 8 6.80 0.19 2.24
C ASP A 8 6.19 0.77 3.52
N VAL A 9 5.55 -0.08 4.33
CA VAL A 9 4.81 0.35 5.52
C VAL A 9 5.25 -0.45 6.73
N LEU A 10 5.57 0.24 7.81
CA LEU A 10 5.73 -0.36 9.13
C LEU A 10 4.37 -0.41 9.81
N PHE A 11 3.96 -1.59 10.24
CA PHE A 11 2.64 -1.83 10.82
C PHE A 11 2.76 -2.63 12.12
N PRO A 12 1.97 -2.35 13.17
CA PRO A 12 2.01 -3.13 14.40
C PRO A 12 1.65 -4.61 14.17
N VAL A 13 2.30 -5.52 14.90
CA VAL A 13 1.93 -6.96 14.89
C VAL A 13 0.67 -7.20 15.72
N ARG A 14 0.43 -6.35 16.73
CA ARG A 14 -0.71 -6.44 17.65
C ARG A 14 -1.77 -5.42 17.31
N GLY A 15 -3.02 -5.78 17.56
CA GLY A 15 -4.16 -4.93 17.28
C GLY A 15 -4.83 -5.36 15.98
N GLU A 16 -4.99 -4.42 15.07
CA GLU A 16 -5.64 -4.65 13.79
C GLU A 16 -4.80 -5.53 12.87
N SER A 17 -5.47 -6.40 12.12
CA SER A 17 -4.82 -7.32 11.18
C SER A 17 -4.63 -6.71 9.79
N ILE A 18 -3.68 -7.22 9.02
CA ILE A 18 -3.52 -6.82 7.61
C ILE A 18 -4.77 -7.12 6.76
N VAL A 19 -5.59 -8.10 7.18
CA VAL A 19 -6.87 -8.42 6.52
C VAL A 19 -7.85 -7.26 6.70
N GLU A 20 -8.02 -6.78 7.93
CA GLU A 20 -8.86 -5.60 8.22
C GLU A 20 -8.32 -4.36 7.51
N LEU A 21 -7.01 -4.11 7.58
CA LEU A 21 -6.38 -2.98 6.89
C LEU A 21 -6.67 -3.03 5.39
N SER A 22 -6.54 -4.19 4.73
CA SER A 22 -6.83 -4.32 3.29
C SER A 22 -8.28 -3.96 2.95
N MET A 23 -9.23 -4.31 3.81
CA MET A 23 -10.65 -3.98 3.65
C MET A 23 -10.93 -2.48 3.86
N HIS A 24 -10.15 -1.80 4.68
CA HIS A 24 -10.23 -0.35 4.86
C HIS A 24 -9.66 0.39 3.66
N LEU A 25 -8.47 -0.01 3.19
CA LEU A 25 -7.82 0.59 2.03
C LEU A 25 -8.62 0.37 0.74
N SER A 26 -9.28 -0.78 0.59
CA SER A 26 -10.10 -1.08 -0.60
C SER A 26 -11.35 -0.21 -0.72
N ARG A 27 -11.68 0.61 0.28
CA ARG A 27 -12.84 1.51 0.29
C ARG A 27 -12.49 2.96 -0.03
N VAL A 28 -11.19 3.27 -0.13
CA VAL A 28 -10.71 4.60 -0.51
C VAL A 28 -11.14 4.91 -1.94
N GLU A 29 -11.46 6.18 -2.22
CA GLU A 29 -11.93 6.59 -3.54
C GLU A 29 -10.89 6.27 -4.63
N GLY A 30 -11.36 5.64 -5.71
CA GLY A 30 -10.54 5.26 -6.86
C GLY A 30 -9.73 3.98 -6.65
N VAL A 31 -9.80 3.31 -5.50
CA VAL A 31 -9.17 2.01 -5.29
C VAL A 31 -10.06 0.88 -5.82
N GLU A 32 -9.48 0.03 -6.67
CA GLU A 32 -10.13 -1.16 -7.21
C GLU A 32 -9.60 -2.45 -6.57
N ALA A 33 -8.31 -2.46 -6.22
CA ALA A 33 -7.66 -3.62 -5.63
C ALA A 33 -6.56 -3.21 -4.64
N VAL A 34 -6.41 -4.04 -3.60
CA VAL A 34 -5.35 -3.92 -2.59
C VAL A 34 -4.71 -5.28 -2.41
N ASN A 35 -3.38 -5.32 -2.38
CA ASN A 35 -2.60 -6.47 -1.95
C ASN A 35 -1.68 -6.04 -0.81
N ILE A 36 -1.60 -6.85 0.24
CA ILE A 36 -0.67 -6.64 1.35
C ILE A 36 0.15 -7.90 1.52
N THR A 37 1.48 -7.75 1.50
CA THR A 37 2.43 -8.84 1.72
C THR A 37 3.31 -8.50 2.92
N VAL A 38 3.40 -9.40 3.90
CA VAL A 38 4.34 -9.25 5.02
C VAL A 38 5.74 -9.60 4.52
N LYS A 39 6.68 -8.65 4.58
CA LYS A 39 8.08 -8.85 4.19
C LYS A 39 8.90 -9.41 5.36
N GLU A 40 8.75 -8.79 6.53
CA GLU A 40 9.50 -9.14 7.75
C GLU A 40 8.64 -8.91 8.98
N VAL A 41 8.88 -9.70 10.03
CA VAL A 41 8.19 -9.60 11.32
C VAL A 41 9.22 -9.48 12.43
N ASP A 42 9.13 -8.38 13.18
CA ASP A 42 9.86 -8.12 14.41
C ASP A 42 8.98 -8.39 15.65
N VAL A 43 9.51 -8.09 16.85
CA VAL A 43 8.84 -8.38 18.12
C VAL A 43 7.47 -7.68 18.26
N ASP A 44 7.38 -6.41 17.86
CA ASP A 44 6.15 -5.61 17.99
C ASP A 44 5.69 -4.98 16.66
N THR A 45 6.50 -5.04 15.61
CA THR A 45 6.24 -4.44 14.29
C THR A 45 6.43 -5.46 13.18
N GLN A 46 5.75 -5.23 12.07
CA GLN A 46 5.91 -5.98 10.83
C GLN A 46 6.11 -4.97 9.70
N ASN A 47 7.06 -5.28 8.83
CA ASN A 47 7.24 -4.55 7.60
C ASN A 47 6.34 -5.20 6.53
N ILE A 48 5.41 -4.42 5.98
CA ILE A 48 4.45 -4.86 4.97
C ILE A 48 4.64 -4.06 3.68
N LEU A 49 4.51 -4.75 2.55
CA LEU A 49 4.40 -4.16 1.22
C LEU A 49 2.92 -4.00 0.90
N VAL A 50 2.46 -2.76 0.76
CA VAL A 50 1.08 -2.44 0.37
C VAL A 50 1.06 -2.02 -1.09
N VAL A 51 0.36 -2.78 -1.92
CA VAL A 51 0.13 -2.46 -3.33
C VAL A 51 -1.33 -2.07 -3.50
N VAL A 52 -1.56 -0.91 -4.11
CA VAL A 52 -2.90 -0.41 -4.40
C VAL A 52 -3.00 -0.12 -5.89
N GLU A 53 -4.08 -0.58 -6.53
CA GLU A 53 -4.40 -0.31 -7.92
C GLU A 53 -5.83 0.20 -8.09
N GLY A 54 -6.03 1.01 -9.12
CA GLY A 54 -7.35 1.51 -9.50
C GLY A 54 -7.29 2.73 -10.41
N GLU A 55 -8.28 3.60 -10.31
CA GLU A 55 -8.48 4.74 -11.17
C GLU A 55 -8.64 6.03 -10.36
N ASN A 56 -7.71 6.98 -10.57
CA ASN A 56 -7.68 8.26 -9.87
C ASN A 56 -7.61 8.16 -8.35
N ILE A 57 -6.80 7.21 -7.88
CA ILE A 57 -6.55 6.95 -6.46
C ILE A 57 -6.18 8.26 -5.73
N SER A 58 -6.83 8.51 -4.60
CA SER A 58 -6.47 9.56 -3.66
C SER A 58 -5.32 9.09 -2.76
N PHE A 59 -4.11 9.62 -2.96
CA PHE A 59 -2.95 9.26 -2.13
C PHE A 59 -3.09 9.80 -0.71
N GLU A 60 -3.60 11.02 -0.57
CA GLU A 60 -3.83 11.66 0.71
C GLU A 60 -4.81 10.83 1.57
N GLU A 61 -5.92 10.37 0.99
CA GLU A 61 -6.89 9.54 1.71
C GLU A 61 -6.31 8.15 2.07
N LEU A 62 -5.56 7.53 1.15
CA LEU A 62 -4.85 6.28 1.44
C LEU A 62 -3.90 6.44 2.64
N LYS A 63 -3.13 7.53 2.65
CA LYS A 63 -2.20 7.84 3.73
C LYS A 63 -2.94 8.05 5.05
N GLU A 64 -4.02 8.82 5.04
CA GLU A 64 -4.86 9.04 6.23
C GLU A 64 -5.43 7.73 6.79
N VAL A 65 -5.92 6.84 5.93
CA VAL A 65 -6.41 5.51 6.33
C VAL A 65 -5.27 4.66 6.89
N LEU A 66 -4.11 4.61 6.24
CA LEU A 66 -2.95 3.88 6.77
C LEU A 66 -2.55 4.36 8.18
N GLU A 67 -2.37 5.68 8.35
CA GLU A 67 -1.94 6.29 9.61
C GLU A 67 -2.98 6.10 10.72
N LYS A 68 -4.27 6.24 10.39
CA LYS A 68 -5.38 6.03 11.34
C LYS A 68 -5.41 4.61 11.90
N HIS A 69 -5.02 3.63 11.08
CA HIS A 69 -4.99 2.22 11.44
C HIS A 69 -3.62 1.76 11.98
N GLY A 70 -2.70 2.70 12.22
CA GLY A 70 -1.41 2.46 12.87
C GLY A 70 -0.24 2.18 11.93
N GLY A 71 -0.46 2.22 10.61
CA GLY A 71 0.59 2.08 9.61
C GLY A 71 1.41 3.37 9.43
N VAL A 72 2.72 3.23 9.29
CA VAL A 72 3.63 4.32 8.98
C VAL A 72 4.31 4.04 7.64
N ILE A 73 4.09 4.91 6.65
CA ILE A 73 4.74 4.78 5.35
C ILE A 73 6.22 5.13 5.52
N HIS A 74 7.10 4.15 5.32
CA HIS A 74 8.55 4.34 5.28
C HIS A 74 9.00 4.93 3.95
N SER A 75 8.48 4.38 2.85
CA SER A 75 8.78 4.86 1.49
C SER A 75 7.64 4.56 0.52
N VAL A 76 7.62 5.35 -0.56
CA VAL A 76 6.84 5.06 -1.76
C VAL A 76 7.78 4.40 -2.75
N ASP A 77 7.71 3.08 -2.87
CA ASP A 77 8.67 2.28 -3.62
C ASP A 77 8.41 2.35 -5.13
N GLN A 78 7.14 2.43 -5.54
CA GLN A 78 6.74 2.58 -6.94
C GLN A 78 5.45 3.39 -7.08
N VAL A 79 5.38 4.18 -8.15
CA VAL A 79 4.18 4.91 -8.55
C VAL A 79 3.92 4.68 -10.03
N SER A 80 2.65 4.51 -10.40
CA SER A 80 2.21 4.56 -11.79
C SER A 80 1.05 5.54 -11.93
N ALA A 81 1.16 6.44 -12.91
CA ALA A 81 0.19 7.49 -13.17
C ALA A 81 -0.08 7.60 -14.69
N GLY A 82 -1.30 7.97 -15.05
CA GLY A 82 -1.74 8.13 -16.43
C GLY A 82 -2.87 7.19 -16.82
N SER A 83 -2.97 6.86 -18.11
CA SER A 83 -4.06 6.04 -18.68
C SER A 83 -3.82 4.53 -18.59
N ARG A 84 -2.62 4.10 -18.21
CA ARG A 84 -2.26 2.69 -18.02
C ARG A 84 -1.15 2.56 -16.99
N VAL A 85 -0.99 1.36 -16.44
CA VAL A 85 0.19 1.00 -15.65
C VAL A 85 1.34 0.60 -16.58
N ILE A 86 2.56 0.99 -16.22
CA ILE A 86 3.79 0.59 -16.91
C ILE A 86 4.60 -0.21 -15.89
N GLU A 87 4.92 -1.45 -16.23
CA GLU A 87 5.79 -2.27 -15.39
C GLU A 87 7.25 -1.80 -15.50
N PRO A 88 8.00 -1.80 -14.39
CA PRO A 88 9.42 -1.47 -14.43
C PRO A 88 10.17 -2.50 -15.31
N PRO A 89 11.30 -2.11 -15.92
CA PRO A 89 12.16 -3.05 -16.63
C PRO A 89 12.57 -4.23 -15.74
N HIS A 90 12.63 -5.45 -16.29
CA HIS A 90 12.94 -6.66 -15.52
C HIS A 90 14.26 -6.58 -14.72
N TYR A 91 15.28 -5.87 -15.20
CA TYR A 91 16.56 -5.76 -14.51
C TYR A 91 16.51 -4.96 -13.18
N LEU A 92 15.40 -4.28 -12.89
CA LEU A 92 15.17 -3.60 -11.61
C LEU A 92 14.44 -4.50 -10.59
N ILE A 93 14.01 -5.69 -10.99
CA ILE A 93 13.15 -6.60 -10.21
C ILE A 93 13.90 -7.89 -9.83
N GLU A 94 15.22 -7.95 -10.08
CA GLU A 94 16.13 -9.04 -9.69
C GLU A 94 17.00 -8.68 -8.48
#